data_AF-A0A9X8YME5-F1
#
_entry.id   AF-A0A9X8YME5-F1
#
_cell.length_a   1.000
_cell.length_b   1.000
_cell.length_c   1.000
_cell.angle_alpha   90.00
_cell.angle_beta   90.00
_cell.angle_gamma   90.00
#
_symmetry.space_group_name_H-M   'P 1'
#
loop_
_entity.id
_entity.type
_entity.pdbx_description
1 polymer ?
#
loop_
_entity_poly.entity_id
_entity_poly.type
_entity_poly.pdbx_seq_one_letter_code
_entity_poly.pdbx_strand_id
1 'polypeptide(L)' 'MLVIISPAKTLDYDSPLATKRFTQPELLDKSQRLINICRKLTPAQIASLMSISDKLAGLNAARFSEWQ' A
#
# COMPACT_ATOMS: atom_id res chain seq x y z
N MET A 1 -26.62 4.20 8.65
CA MET A 1 -25.65 3.61 9.60
C MET A 1 -24.29 3.59 8.93
N LEU A 2 -23.23 3.98 9.65
CA LEU A 2 -21.85 3.95 9.15
C LEU A 2 -21.02 3.04 10.07
N VAL A 3 -20.21 2.16 9.47
CA VAL A 3 -19.34 1.22 10.20
C VAL A 3 -17.88 1.51 9.80
N ILE A 4 -16.97 1.44 10.77
CA ILE A 4 -15.54 1.67 10.58
C ILE A 4 -14.80 0.40 10.99
N ILE A 5 -13.92 -0.07 10.11
CA ILE A 5 -13.07 -1.24 10.33
C ILE A 5 -11.61 -0.88 10.03
N SER A 6 -10.68 -1.57 10.68
CA SER A 6 -9.25 -1.44 10.41
C SER A 6 -8.86 -2.12 9.10
N PRO A 7 -7.83 -1.62 8.38
CA PRO A 7 -7.29 -2.29 7.19
C PRO A 7 -6.50 -3.56 7.55
N ALA A 8 -6.28 -4.42 6.55
CA ALA A 8 -5.42 -5.59 6.65
C ALA A 8 -4.00 -5.32 6.11
N LYS A 9 -3.01 -6.08 6.58
CA LYS A 9 -1.63 -6.05 6.06
C LYS A 9 -1.47 -6.90 4.79
N THR A 10 -2.20 -8.00 4.71
CA THR A 10 -2.18 -8.93 3.57
C THR A 10 -3.15 -8.47 2.51
N LEU A 11 -2.71 -8.49 1.25
CA LEU A 11 -3.52 -8.12 0.08
C LEU A 11 -3.65 -9.35 -0.82
N ASP A 12 -4.83 -9.55 -1.41
CA ASP A 12 -5.12 -10.61 -2.36
C ASP A 12 -5.59 -9.99 -3.67
N TYR A 13 -4.82 -10.23 -4.73
CA TYR A 13 -5.11 -9.80 -6.10
C TYR A 13 -5.36 -10.99 -7.04
N ASP A 14 -5.31 -12.23 -6.53
CA ASP A 14 -5.35 -13.46 -7.34
C ASP A 14 -6.71 -14.16 -7.28
N SER A 15 -7.41 -14.05 -6.15
CA SER A 15 -8.72 -14.66 -5.98
C SER A 15 -9.76 -14.12 -6.97
N PRO A 16 -10.73 -14.93 -7.42
CA PRO A 16 -11.82 -14.47 -8.28
C PRO A 16 -12.58 -13.30 -7.65
N LEU A 17 -12.79 -12.23 -8.42
CA LEU A 17 -13.54 -11.08 -7.97
C LEU A 17 -15.00 -11.44 -7.70
N ALA A 18 -15.46 -11.22 -6.46
CA ALA A 18 -16.86 -11.37 -6.09
C ALA A 18 -17.77 -10.37 -6.85
N THR A 19 -17.22 -9.24 -7.32
CA THR A 19 -17.92 -8.26 -8.16
C THR A 19 -16.95 -7.48 -9.04
N LYS A 20 -17.42 -7.01 -10.20
CA LYS A 20 -16.65 -6.15 -11.12
C LYS A 20 -16.88 -4.64 -10.89
N ARG A 21 -17.79 -4.26 -9.99
CA ARG A 21 -18.09 -2.86 -9.69
C ARG A 21 -17.05 -2.31 -8.72
N PHE A 22 -16.50 -1.14 -9.01
CA PHE A 22 -15.57 -0.43 -8.15
C PHE A 22 -15.77 1.08 -8.27
N THR A 23 -15.19 1.83 -7.34
CA THR A 23 -15.11 3.30 -7.36
C THR A 23 -13.66 3.73 -7.16
N GLN A 24 -13.38 5.02 -7.36
CA GLN A 24 -12.06 5.58 -7.07
C GLN A 24 -12.03 6.21 -5.68
N PRO A 25 -10.92 6.11 -4.92
CA PRO A 25 -10.77 6.81 -3.65
C PRO A 25 -10.81 8.33 -3.82
N GLU A 26 -11.48 9.04 -2.92
CA GLU A 26 -11.64 10.50 -3.02
C GLU A 26 -10.40 11.31 -2.61
N LEU A 27 -9.43 10.68 -1.92
CA LEU A 27 -8.28 11.37 -1.32
C LEU A 27 -6.93 11.03 -1.98
N LEU A 28 -6.93 10.74 -3.28
CA LEU A 28 -5.72 10.36 -4.02
C LEU A 28 -4.61 11.43 -3.96
N ASP A 29 -4.94 12.72 -3.97
CA ASP A 29 -3.96 13.81 -3.81
C ASP A 29 -3.21 13.72 -2.48
N LYS A 30 -3.88 13.30 -1.41
CA LYS A 30 -3.26 13.11 -0.09
C LYS A 30 -2.38 11.86 -0.11
N SER A 31 -2.85 10.77 -0.73
CA SER A 31 -2.07 9.54 -0.93
C SER A 31 -0.78 9.81 -1.71
N GLN A 32 -0.85 10.60 -2.78
CA GLN A 32 0.31 10.95 -3.60
C GLN A 32 1.41 11.67 -2.79
N ARG A 33 1.03 12.54 -1.85
CA ARG A 33 2.00 13.20 -0.95
C ARG A 33 2.76 12.20 -0.10
N LEU A 34 2.10 11.15 0.39
CA LEU A 34 2.73 10.06 1.16
C LEU A 34 3.63 9.22 0.26
N ILE A 35 3.17 8.85 -0.94
CA ILE A 35 3.94 8.07 -1.91
C ILE A 35 5.24 8.80 -2.30
N ASN A 36 5.20 10.12 -2.48
CA ASN A 36 6.38 10.93 -2.77
C ASN A 36 7.46 10.87 -1.68
N ILE A 37 7.06 10.64 -0.42
CA ILE A 37 7.98 10.43 0.70
C ILE A 37 8.47 8.98 0.67
N CYS A 38 7.55 8.01 0.56
CA CYS A 38 7.87 6.58 0.57
C CYS A 38 8.84 6.17 -0.54
N ARG A 39 8.75 6.75 -1.74
CA ARG A 39 9.66 6.49 -2.87
C ARG A 39 11.11 6.88 -2.61
N LYS A 40 11.38 7.74 -1.62
CA LYS A 40 12.74 8.15 -1.24
C LYS A 40 13.38 7.20 -0.24
N LEU A 41 12.61 6.28 0.35
CA LEU A 41 13.10 5.35 1.35
C LEU A 41 13.76 4.15 0.69
N THR A 42 14.93 3.76 1.19
CA THR A 42 15.57 2.51 0.78
C THR A 42 14.84 1.31 1.39
N PRO A 43 14.93 0.11 0.79
CA PRO A 43 14.37 -1.10 1.40
C PRO A 43 14.83 -1.32 2.85
N ALA A 44 16.10 -1.03 3.18
CA ALA A 44 16.61 -1.14 4.54
C ALA A 44 15.93 -0.16 5.51
N GLN A 45 15.69 1.09 5.08
CA GLN A 45 14.93 2.07 5.87
C GLN A 45 13.49 1.63 6.07
N ILE A 46 12.85 1.06 5.04
CA ILE A 46 11.48 0.52 5.13
C ILE A 46 11.43 -0.67 6.09
N ALA A 47 12.38 -1.59 6.03
CA ALA A 47 12.46 -2.75 6.91
C ALA A 47 12.53 -2.32 8.39
N SER A 48 13.43 -1.37 8.69
CA SER A 48 13.59 -0.82 10.03
C SER A 48 12.36 -0.03 10.50
N LEU A 49 11.80 0.84 9.65
CA LEU A 49 10.65 1.67 9.98
C LEU A 49 9.38 0.86 10.25
N MET A 50 9.16 -0.20 9.47
CA MET A 50 7.95 -1.02 9.55
C MET A 50 8.13 -2.28 10.39
N SER A 51 9.35 -2.56 10.87
CA SER A 51 9.71 -3.79 11.57
C SER A 51 9.32 -5.05 10.78
N ILE A 52 9.75 -5.11 9.52
CA ILE A 52 9.46 -6.20 8.58
C ILE A 52 10.74 -6.80 7.98
N SER A 53 10.63 -8.00 7.41
CA SER A 53 11.76 -8.66 6.75
C SER A 53 12.21 -7.92 5.49
N ASP A 54 13.47 -8.12 5.10
CA ASP A 54 14.06 -7.51 3.90
C ASP A 54 13.28 -7.86 2.63
N LYS A 55 12.76 -9.11 2.54
CA LYS A 55 11.91 -9.54 1.42
C LYS A 55 10.65 -8.69 1.34
N LEU A 56 9.97 -8.45 2.46
CA LEU A 56 8.74 -7.67 2.48
C LEU A 56 9.01 -6.17 2.29
N ALA A 57 10.14 -5.69 2.80
CA ALA A 57 10.57 -4.32 2.60
C ALA A 57 10.92 -4.02 1.13
N GLY A 58 11.63 -4.95 0.46
CA GLY A 58 11.87 -4.87 -0.97
C GLY A 58 10.59 -4.86 -1.80
N LEU A 59 9.64 -5.74 -1.45
CA LEU A 59 8.31 -5.75 -2.08
C LEU A 59 7.58 -4.41 -1.91
N ASN A 60 7.59 -3.83 -0.70
CA ASN A 60 6.93 -2.55 -0.45
C ASN A 60 7.65 -1.38 -1.14
N ALA A 61 8.98 -1.39 -1.22
CA ALA A 61 9.74 -0.39 -1.97
C ALA A 61 9.36 -0.40 -3.47
N ALA A 62 9.22 -1.60 -4.05
CA ALA A 62 8.74 -1.75 -5.43
C ALA A 62 7.30 -1.21 -5.57
N ARG A 63 6.38 -1.59 -4.68
CA ARG A 63 5.00 -1.10 -4.67
C ARG A 63 4.91 0.44 -4.59
N PHE A 64 5.73 1.09 -3.77
CA PHE A 64 5.76 2.56 -3.69
C PHE A 64 6.27 3.20 -4.99
N SER A 65 7.21 2.55 -5.66
CA SER A 65 7.77 3.02 -6.93
C SER A 65 6.78 2.85 -8.09
N GLU A 66 6.07 1.73 -8.12
CA GLU A 66 5.11 1.36 -9.17
C GLU A 66 3.74 2.04 -9.05
N TRP A 67 3.39 2.58 -7.88
CA TRP A 67 2.12 3.28 -7.66
C TRP A 67 1.94 4.42 -8.68
N GLN A 68 0.74 4.62 -9.25
CA GLN A 68 0.44 5.66 -10.25
C GLN A 68 -0.69 6.57 -9.79
#